data_AF-A4NXH7-F1
#
_entry.id   AF-A4NXH7-F1
#
_cell.length_a   1.000
_cell.length_b   1.000
_cell.length_c   1.000
_cell.angle_alpha   90.00
_cell.angle_beta   90.00
_cell.angle_gamma   90.00
#
_symmetry.space_group_name_H-M   'P 1'
#
loop_
_entity.id
_entity.type
_entity.pdbx_description
1 polymer ?
#
loop_
_entity_poly.entity_id
_entity_poly.type
_entity_poly.pdbx_seq_one_letter_code
_entity_poly.pdbx_strand_id
1 'polypeptide(L)'
;MTGGKVTAPDTTNGDGKKLVDASGLATALNSLSWTATAGKDADGDAEGQSNQEVKAGETVTFKAGKNLKVKQEGANFTYSLKDTLTGLTSITLNDATANGGNGAKTEITKDGLTITPANGAGTNNANIISVTISGISAGNKAITNVASGLNAYGDTNTNFDATANSATDLTRQFDANGAYDGLLNLNEKGANKKSLGG
;
A
#
# COMPACT_ATOMS: atom_id res chain seq x y z
N MET A 1 -14.11 -22.48 33.68
CA MET A 1 -12.65 -22.48 33.65
C MET A 1 -12.18 -21.25 34.43
N THR A 2 -11.54 -21.45 35.57
CA THR A 2 -10.85 -20.35 36.27
C THR A 2 -9.61 -20.04 35.44
N GLY A 3 -9.43 -18.80 34.95
CA GLY A 3 -8.36 -18.42 34.02
C GLY A 3 -6.94 -18.50 34.61
N GLY A 4 -6.50 -19.70 34.97
CA GLY A 4 -5.20 -20.01 35.56
C GLY A 4 -4.95 -19.49 36.98
N LYS A 5 -5.96 -18.95 37.66
CA LYS A 5 -5.80 -18.43 39.03
C LYS A 5 -6.02 -19.51 40.09
N VAL A 6 -5.05 -19.67 40.98
CA VAL A 6 -5.15 -20.51 42.18
C VAL A 6 -5.85 -19.74 43.31
N THR A 7 -6.72 -20.42 44.06
CA THR A 7 -7.38 -19.85 45.24
C THR A 7 -6.44 -19.90 46.44
N ALA A 8 -6.30 -18.78 47.15
CA ALA A 8 -5.51 -18.72 48.37
C ALA A 8 -6.15 -19.58 49.48
N PRO A 9 -5.35 -20.25 50.33
CA PRO A 9 -5.86 -20.97 51.50
C PRO A 9 -6.58 -20.02 52.48
N ASP A 10 -7.58 -20.55 53.20
CA ASP A 10 -8.30 -19.79 54.22
C ASP A 10 -7.43 -19.57 55.47
N THR A 11 -7.03 -18.32 55.70
CA THR A 11 -6.18 -17.97 56.84
C THR A 11 -6.92 -17.96 58.18
N THR A 12 -8.25 -17.91 58.18
CA THR A 12 -9.07 -17.83 59.41
C THR A 12 -9.16 -19.16 60.16
N ASN A 13 -9.03 -20.28 59.44
CA ASN A 13 -9.06 -21.64 60.00
C ASN A 13 -7.65 -22.24 60.23
N GLY A 14 -6.60 -21.43 60.08
CA GLY A 14 -5.21 -21.87 60.21
C GLY A 14 -4.64 -22.61 59.01
N ASP A 15 -5.38 -22.75 57.90
CA ASP A 15 -4.94 -23.49 56.69
C ASP A 15 -3.69 -22.88 56.06
N GLY A 16 -3.50 -21.56 56.18
CA GLY A 16 -2.30 -20.87 55.70
C GLY A 16 -0.99 -21.27 56.40
N LYS A 17 -1.03 -22.11 57.44
CA LYS A 17 0.15 -22.64 58.16
C LYS A 17 0.36 -24.15 57.98
N LYS A 18 -0.52 -24.83 57.22
CA LYS A 18 -0.42 -26.28 56.99
C LYS A 18 0.76 -26.61 56.07
N LEU A 19 1.41 -27.74 56.32
CA LEU A 19 2.47 -28.26 55.46
C LEU A 19 1.88 -28.86 54.17
N VAL A 20 2.61 -28.76 53.06
CA VAL A 20 2.27 -29.39 51.78
C VAL A 20 3.13 -30.63 51.54
N ASP A 21 2.55 -31.65 50.90
CA ASP A 21 3.31 -32.83 50.47
C ASP A 21 3.96 -32.59 49.10
N ALA A 22 5.18 -33.10 48.91
CA ALA A 22 5.96 -32.81 47.71
C ALA A 22 5.32 -33.35 46.42
N SER A 23 4.73 -34.54 46.49
CA SER A 23 4.06 -35.19 45.35
C SER A 23 2.79 -34.45 44.93
N GLY A 24 2.00 -34.01 45.90
CA GLY A 24 0.79 -33.22 45.74
C GLY A 24 1.11 -31.83 45.20
N LEU A 25 2.18 -31.20 45.68
CA LEU A 25 2.66 -29.93 45.14
C LEU A 25 3.05 -30.05 43.67
N ALA A 26 3.84 -31.06 43.31
CA ALA A 26 4.22 -31.30 41.91
C ALA A 26 3.00 -31.57 41.01
N THR A 27 2.04 -32.35 41.52
CA THR A 27 0.77 -32.63 40.81
C THR A 27 -0.03 -31.35 40.58
N ALA A 28 -0.15 -30.50 41.60
CA ALA A 28 -0.87 -29.24 41.51
C ALA A 28 -0.21 -28.29 40.50
N LEU A 29 1.12 -28.14 40.55
CA LEU A 29 1.89 -27.29 39.63
C LEU A 29 1.77 -27.75 38.17
N ASN A 30 1.86 -29.06 37.91
CA ASN A 30 1.70 -29.63 36.57
C ASN A 30 0.25 -29.56 36.05
N SER A 31 -0.71 -29.33 36.95
CA SER A 31 -2.12 -29.14 36.59
C SER A 31 -2.48 -27.67 36.33
N LEU A 32 -1.58 -26.72 36.59
CA LEU A 32 -1.79 -25.32 36.27
C LEU A 32 -1.85 -25.13 34.76
N SER A 33 -2.85 -24.38 34.33
CA SER A 33 -3.05 -24.03 32.93
C SER A 33 -3.55 -22.60 32.79
N TRP A 34 -3.39 -22.04 31.60
CA TRP A 34 -4.08 -20.85 31.17
C TRP A 34 -4.78 -21.12 29.84
N THR A 35 -5.68 -20.24 29.43
CA THR A 35 -6.43 -20.41 28.18
C THR A 35 -5.98 -19.39 27.16
N ALA A 36 -5.56 -19.86 25.98
CA ALA A 36 -5.27 -19.02 24.82
C ALA A 36 -6.46 -19.07 23.85
N THR A 37 -6.88 -17.91 23.34
CA THR A 37 -7.95 -17.81 22.33
C THR A 37 -7.55 -16.78 21.27
N ALA A 38 -7.63 -17.16 20.00
CA ALA A 38 -7.53 -16.19 18.90
C ALA A 38 -8.83 -15.39 18.81
N GLY A 39 -8.73 -14.07 18.89
CA GLY A 39 -9.84 -13.12 18.80
C GLY A 39 -9.70 -12.18 17.62
N LYS A 40 -10.80 -11.51 17.26
CA LYS A 40 -10.82 -10.37 16.33
C LYS A 40 -11.47 -9.16 17.00
N ASP A 41 -11.10 -7.98 16.55
CA ASP A 41 -11.73 -6.72 16.92
C ASP A 41 -12.20 -6.00 15.64
N ALA A 42 -13.31 -5.27 15.71
CA ALA A 42 -13.96 -4.58 14.59
C ALA A 42 -13.92 -5.38 13.26
N ASP A 43 -13.26 -4.84 12.24
CA ASP A 43 -13.12 -5.42 10.89
C ASP A 43 -11.94 -6.41 10.76
N GLY A 44 -11.34 -6.80 11.89
CA GLY A 44 -10.31 -7.84 11.93
C GLY A 44 -10.87 -9.21 11.54
N ASP A 45 -9.97 -10.13 11.22
CA ASP A 45 -10.32 -11.50 10.83
C ASP A 45 -9.70 -12.52 11.79
N ALA A 46 -10.40 -13.63 12.01
CA ALA A 46 -9.94 -14.74 12.83
C ALA A 46 -10.61 -16.04 12.38
N GLU A 47 -9.79 -17.05 12.09
CA GLU A 47 -10.24 -18.38 11.69
C GLU A 47 -9.91 -19.41 12.77
N GLY A 48 -10.71 -20.49 12.85
CA GLY A 48 -10.43 -21.62 13.75
C GLY A 48 -10.45 -21.28 15.24
N GLN A 49 -11.20 -20.24 15.64
CA GLN A 49 -11.27 -19.77 17.02
C GLN A 49 -11.74 -20.88 17.96
N SER A 50 -10.92 -21.18 18.95
CA SER A 50 -11.26 -22.09 20.04
C SER A 50 -10.48 -21.71 21.28
N ASN A 51 -11.00 -22.12 22.44
CA ASN A 51 -10.28 -21.98 23.70
C ASN A 51 -9.27 -23.12 23.79
N GLN A 52 -7.98 -22.79 23.76
CA GLN A 52 -6.90 -23.76 23.94
C GLN A 52 -6.40 -23.70 25.39
N GLU A 53 -6.56 -24.79 26.13
CA GLU A 53 -5.88 -24.95 27.42
C GLU A 53 -4.37 -25.15 27.17
N VAL A 54 -3.54 -24.40 27.89
CA VAL A 54 -2.07 -24.44 27.83
C VAL A 54 -1.54 -24.70 29.23
N LYS A 55 -0.90 -25.85 29.42
CA LYS A 55 -0.38 -26.31 30.72
C LYS A 55 1.06 -25.88 30.96
N ALA A 56 1.51 -25.99 32.22
CA ALA A 56 2.92 -25.79 32.56
C ALA A 56 3.83 -26.72 31.73
N GLY A 57 4.85 -26.15 31.11
CA GLY A 57 5.79 -26.86 30.24
C GLY A 57 5.34 -26.99 28.77
N GLU A 58 4.11 -26.62 28.42
CA GLU A 58 3.67 -26.60 27.03
C GLU A 58 4.20 -25.37 26.28
N THR A 59 4.34 -25.52 24.96
CA THR A 59 4.84 -24.46 24.08
C THR A 59 3.69 -23.81 23.32
N VAL A 60 3.60 -22.49 23.39
CA VAL A 60 2.77 -21.69 22.49
C VAL A 60 3.64 -21.11 21.39
N THR A 61 3.24 -21.29 20.14
CA THR A 61 3.97 -20.76 18.98
C THR A 61 3.16 -19.66 18.31
N PHE A 62 3.74 -18.46 18.23
CA PHE A 62 3.20 -17.36 17.44
C PHE A 62 3.73 -17.47 16.01
N LYS A 63 2.86 -17.84 15.06
CA LYS A 63 3.23 -18.00 13.65
C LYS A 63 2.86 -16.73 12.87
N ALA A 64 3.83 -16.15 12.16
CA ALA A 64 3.53 -15.09 11.21
C ALA A 64 2.95 -15.67 9.92
N GLY A 65 1.79 -15.17 9.51
CA GLY A 65 1.17 -15.51 8.23
C GLY A 65 1.89 -14.91 7.02
N LYS A 66 1.25 -14.98 5.85
CA LYS A 66 1.79 -14.38 4.62
C LYS A 66 2.02 -12.88 4.82
N ASN A 67 3.15 -12.37 4.31
CA ASN A 67 3.56 -10.95 4.38
C ASN A 67 3.75 -10.35 5.79
N LEU A 68 3.54 -11.14 6.85
CA LEU A 68 3.85 -10.76 8.23
C LEU A 68 5.22 -11.28 8.64
N LYS A 69 5.79 -10.63 9.64
CA LYS A 69 7.02 -11.02 10.34
C LYS A 69 6.78 -10.90 11.84
N VAL A 70 7.19 -11.94 12.57
CA VAL A 70 7.29 -11.90 14.04
C VAL A 70 8.76 -12.12 14.39
N LYS A 71 9.34 -11.19 15.16
CA LYS A 71 10.69 -11.31 15.71
C LYS A 71 10.57 -11.57 17.20
N GLN A 72 11.27 -12.59 17.69
CA GLN A 72 11.34 -12.90 19.12
C GLN A 72 12.73 -12.59 19.68
N GLU A 73 12.78 -11.86 20.77
CA GLU A 73 13.99 -11.58 21.56
C GLU A 73 13.69 -11.84 23.03
N GLY A 74 13.94 -13.06 23.48
CA GLY A 74 13.52 -13.54 24.79
C GLY A 74 11.99 -13.55 24.92
N ALA A 75 11.46 -12.78 25.87
CA ALA A 75 10.02 -12.61 26.10
C ALA A 75 9.39 -11.47 25.29
N ASN A 76 10.17 -10.75 24.46
CA ASN A 76 9.66 -9.66 23.63
C ASN A 76 9.36 -10.17 22.21
N PHE A 77 8.18 -9.84 21.71
CA PHE A 77 7.75 -10.17 20.36
C PHE A 77 7.42 -8.89 19.60
N THR A 78 8.04 -8.69 18.44
CA THR A 78 7.77 -7.55 17.56
C THR A 78 7.10 -8.04 16.28
N TYR A 79 5.95 -7.46 15.96
CA TYR A 79 5.21 -7.73 14.73
C TYR A 79 5.45 -6.61 13.72
N SER A 80 5.74 -6.98 12.48
CA SER A 80 5.90 -6.05 11.37
C SER A 80 5.42 -6.66 10.06
N LEU A 81 5.29 -5.84 9.04
CA LEU A 81 5.24 -6.33 7.67
C LEU A 81 6.63 -6.78 7.22
N LYS A 82 6.69 -7.58 6.16
CA LYS A 82 7.93 -7.85 5.42
C LYS A 82 8.32 -6.64 4.57
N ASP A 83 9.61 -6.48 4.28
CA ASP A 83 10.12 -5.41 3.41
C ASP A 83 9.57 -5.50 1.98
N THR A 84 9.22 -6.71 1.54
CA THR A 84 8.53 -6.96 0.27
C THR A 84 7.28 -7.79 0.51
N LEU A 85 6.14 -7.29 0.04
CA LEU A 85 4.85 -7.98 0.11
C LEU A 85 4.61 -8.69 -1.23
N THR A 86 4.35 -10.00 -1.20
CA THR A 86 4.14 -10.80 -2.41
C THR A 86 2.78 -11.49 -2.41
N GLY A 87 2.25 -11.72 -3.61
CA GLY A 87 0.97 -12.39 -3.83
C GLY A 87 -0.20 -11.72 -3.11
N LEU A 88 -0.21 -10.38 -3.06
CA LEU A 88 -1.38 -9.58 -2.73
C LEU A 88 -2.32 -9.55 -3.94
N THR A 89 -3.63 -9.56 -3.69
CA THR A 89 -4.64 -9.44 -4.76
C THR A 89 -4.94 -8.00 -5.10
N SER A 90 -5.11 -7.16 -4.06
CA SER A 90 -5.31 -5.72 -4.21
C SER A 90 -4.86 -4.94 -2.98
N ILE A 91 -4.60 -3.65 -3.18
CA ILE A 91 -4.49 -2.64 -2.13
C ILE A 91 -5.53 -1.58 -2.46
N THR A 92 -6.46 -1.33 -1.53
CA THR A 92 -7.51 -0.32 -1.71
C THR A 92 -7.36 0.75 -0.65
N LEU A 93 -7.37 2.01 -1.10
CA LEU A 93 -7.52 3.19 -0.27
C LEU A 93 -8.83 3.84 -0.69
N ASN A 94 -9.77 3.96 0.24
CA ASN A 94 -11.02 4.67 0.01
C ASN A 94 -11.18 5.75 1.08
N ASP A 95 -11.70 6.90 0.67
CA ASP A 95 -12.22 7.90 1.61
C ASP A 95 -13.69 7.58 1.89
N ALA A 96 -13.95 6.38 2.41
CA ALA A 96 -15.29 6.00 2.83
C ALA A 96 -15.62 6.81 4.08
N THR A 97 -16.08 8.05 3.91
CA THR A 97 -16.74 8.75 5.01
C THR A 97 -17.86 7.85 5.52
N ALA A 98 -17.97 7.68 6.84
CA ALA A 98 -19.00 6.88 7.50
C ALA A 98 -20.46 7.32 7.19
N ASN A 99 -20.65 8.31 6.31
CA ASN A 99 -21.89 9.00 5.99
C ASN A 99 -22.34 8.80 4.52
N GLY A 100 -21.93 7.72 3.85
CA GLY A 100 -22.53 7.31 2.57
C GLY A 100 -22.18 8.16 1.35
N GLY A 101 -21.11 8.97 1.41
CA GLY A 101 -20.58 9.67 0.24
C GLY A 101 -19.71 8.75 -0.64
N ASN A 102 -19.80 8.91 -1.96
CA ASN A 102 -18.86 8.30 -2.90
C ASN A 102 -17.48 8.98 -2.77
N GLY A 103 -16.70 8.61 -1.77
CA GLY A 103 -15.31 9.06 -1.65
C GLY A 103 -14.46 8.60 -2.84
N ALA A 104 -13.36 9.32 -3.09
CA ALA A 104 -12.39 8.85 -4.07
C ALA A 104 -11.84 7.48 -3.64
N LYS A 105 -11.59 6.61 -4.62
CA LYS A 105 -10.99 5.28 -4.42
C LYS A 105 -9.71 5.20 -5.22
N THR A 106 -8.63 4.76 -4.57
CA THR A 106 -7.40 4.33 -5.22
C THR A 106 -7.24 2.83 -5.04
N GLU A 107 -6.95 2.12 -6.11
CA GLU A 107 -6.78 0.68 -6.11
C GLU A 107 -5.54 0.28 -6.90
N ILE A 108 -4.73 -0.61 -6.32
CA ILE A 108 -3.60 -1.26 -6.98
C ILE A 108 -3.94 -2.74 -7.07
N THR A 109 -3.92 -3.29 -8.28
CA THR A 109 -4.12 -4.73 -8.54
C THR A 109 -2.98 -5.26 -9.41
N LYS A 110 -3.07 -6.54 -9.81
CA LYS A 110 -2.19 -7.11 -10.85
C LYS A 110 -2.20 -6.33 -12.17
N ASP A 111 -3.28 -5.60 -12.45
CA ASP A 111 -3.46 -4.90 -13.73
C ASP A 111 -2.90 -3.48 -13.69
N GLY A 112 -2.61 -2.91 -12.51
CA GLY A 112 -1.97 -1.61 -12.33
C GLY A 112 -2.63 -0.73 -11.26
N LEU A 113 -2.43 0.59 -11.39
CA LEU A 113 -2.99 1.62 -10.52
C LEU A 113 -4.24 2.22 -11.17
N THR A 114 -5.32 2.33 -10.39
CA THR A 114 -6.58 2.97 -10.79
C THR A 114 -7.04 3.93 -9.70
N ILE A 115 -7.45 5.13 -10.10
CA ILE A 115 -8.09 6.13 -9.23
C ILE A 115 -9.46 6.46 -9.80
N THR A 116 -10.49 6.17 -9.02
CA THR A 116 -11.87 6.59 -9.26
C THR A 116 -12.14 7.85 -8.44
N PRO A 117 -12.36 9.01 -9.06
CA PRO A 117 -12.66 10.23 -8.32
C PRO A 117 -14.00 10.14 -7.57
N ALA A 118 -14.22 11.03 -6.61
CA ALA A 118 -15.44 11.05 -5.80
C ALA A 118 -16.73 11.24 -6.63
N ASN A 119 -16.65 11.95 -7.76
CA ASN A 119 -17.77 12.10 -8.69
C ASN A 119 -18.01 10.85 -9.58
N GLY A 120 -17.32 9.74 -9.29
CA GLY A 120 -17.44 8.47 -9.98
C GLY A 120 -16.64 8.37 -11.29
N ALA A 121 -16.76 7.23 -11.95
CA ALA A 121 -16.01 6.91 -13.17
C ALA A 121 -16.46 7.74 -14.39
N GLY A 122 -17.65 8.35 -14.34
CA GLY A 122 -18.27 8.98 -15.51
C GLY A 122 -18.71 7.97 -16.58
N THR A 123 -19.35 8.46 -17.65
CA THR A 123 -19.73 7.62 -18.79
C THR A 123 -18.49 6.99 -19.42
N ASN A 124 -18.54 5.68 -19.67
CA ASN A 124 -17.43 4.90 -20.24
C ASN A 124 -16.09 5.08 -19.51
N ASN A 125 -16.13 5.27 -18.18
CA ASN A 125 -14.94 5.40 -17.33
C ASN A 125 -14.05 6.62 -17.64
N ALA A 126 -14.60 7.66 -18.30
CA ALA A 126 -13.82 8.80 -18.78
C ALA A 126 -13.13 9.61 -17.66
N ASN A 127 -13.60 9.54 -16.42
CA ASN A 127 -12.99 10.23 -15.28
C ASN A 127 -11.93 9.39 -14.55
N ILE A 128 -11.77 8.10 -14.89
CA ILE A 128 -10.78 7.23 -14.24
C ILE A 128 -9.37 7.68 -14.64
N ILE A 129 -8.53 7.87 -13.63
CA ILE A 129 -7.09 8.06 -13.82
C ILE A 129 -6.43 6.71 -13.61
N SER A 130 -5.62 6.26 -14.55
CA SER A 130 -5.03 4.93 -14.45
C SER A 130 -3.68 4.81 -15.15
N VAL A 131 -2.87 3.89 -14.61
CA VAL A 131 -1.66 3.38 -15.24
C VAL A 131 -1.76 1.86 -15.13
N THR A 132 -2.16 1.22 -16.23
CA THR A 132 -2.45 -0.22 -16.27
C THR A 132 -1.73 -0.90 -17.42
N ILE A 133 -1.86 -2.23 -17.48
CA ILE A 133 -1.41 -3.03 -18.63
C ILE A 133 -2.05 -2.61 -19.96
N SER A 134 -3.17 -1.86 -19.92
CA SER A 134 -3.85 -1.34 -21.11
C SER A 134 -3.39 0.06 -21.51
N GLY A 135 -2.48 0.69 -20.75
CA GLY A 135 -1.96 2.03 -21.01
C GLY A 135 -2.26 3.02 -19.89
N ILE A 136 -2.28 4.32 -20.25
CA ILE A 136 -2.47 5.43 -19.31
C ILE A 136 -3.77 6.16 -19.66
N SER A 137 -4.63 6.38 -18.66
CA SER A 137 -5.75 7.31 -18.74
C SER A 137 -5.51 8.49 -17.81
N ALA A 138 -5.66 9.72 -18.33
CA ALA A 138 -5.58 10.94 -17.53
C ALA A 138 -6.93 11.34 -16.88
N GLY A 139 -8.01 10.59 -17.11
CA GLY A 139 -9.31 10.88 -16.50
C GLY A 139 -9.86 12.27 -16.83
N ASN A 140 -9.85 12.63 -18.12
CA ASN A 140 -10.19 13.97 -18.63
C ASN A 140 -9.39 15.13 -18.00
N LYS A 141 -8.19 14.86 -17.47
CA LYS A 141 -7.24 15.87 -17.01
C LYS A 141 -6.17 16.15 -18.07
N ALA A 142 -5.58 17.34 -17.99
CA ALA A 142 -4.34 17.65 -18.69
C ALA A 142 -3.15 16.93 -18.04
N ILE A 143 -2.20 16.49 -18.87
CA ILE A 143 -0.88 16.05 -18.39
C ILE A 143 0.02 17.29 -18.39
N THR A 144 0.43 17.73 -17.21
CA THR A 144 1.28 18.93 -17.03
C THR A 144 2.73 18.54 -16.78
N ASN A 145 3.66 19.50 -16.86
CA ASN A 145 5.10 19.29 -16.70
C ASN A 145 5.70 18.31 -17.74
N VAL A 146 5.21 18.36 -18.98
CA VAL A 146 5.73 17.59 -20.12
C VAL A 146 6.36 18.54 -21.13
N ALA A 147 7.61 18.27 -21.51
CA ALA A 147 8.30 18.97 -22.60
C ALA A 147 8.34 18.08 -23.85
N SER A 148 7.91 18.61 -25.00
CA SER A 148 7.91 17.90 -26.29
C SER A 148 9.30 17.53 -26.79
N GLY A 149 10.34 18.26 -26.33
CA GLY A 149 11.71 18.12 -26.83
C GLY A 149 11.96 18.70 -28.21
N LEU A 150 10.93 19.30 -28.81
CA LEU A 150 11.03 20.08 -30.02
C LEU A 150 11.41 21.52 -29.69
N ASN A 151 12.13 22.18 -30.59
CA ASN A 151 12.31 23.62 -30.52
C ASN A 151 11.03 24.29 -31.02
N ALA A 152 10.74 25.50 -30.53
CA ALA A 152 9.68 26.33 -31.08
C ALA A 152 10.22 27.24 -32.18
N TYR A 153 9.36 27.72 -33.08
CA TYR A 153 9.71 28.81 -33.99
C TYR A 153 9.91 30.13 -33.24
N GLY A 154 10.60 31.06 -33.91
CA GLY A 154 10.81 32.44 -33.47
C GLY A 154 12.20 32.70 -32.93
N ASP A 155 12.45 33.94 -32.53
CA ASP A 155 13.80 34.46 -32.22
C ASP A 155 14.55 33.72 -31.10
N THR A 156 13.82 33.04 -30.23
CA THR A 156 14.43 32.21 -29.16
C THR A 156 15.08 30.94 -29.68
N ASN A 157 14.79 30.55 -30.92
CA ASN A 157 15.41 29.43 -31.60
C ASN A 157 16.68 29.87 -32.35
N THR A 158 17.74 30.08 -31.58
CA THR A 158 19.01 30.59 -32.10
C THR A 158 19.78 29.57 -32.94
N ASN A 159 19.32 28.32 -33.01
CA ASN A 159 20.01 27.20 -33.66
C ASN A 159 19.19 26.58 -34.79
N PHE A 160 18.41 27.39 -35.50
CA PHE A 160 17.60 26.90 -36.62
C PHE A 160 18.47 26.27 -37.73
N ASP A 161 18.19 25.02 -38.07
CA ASP A 161 18.89 24.25 -39.11
C ASP A 161 18.12 24.33 -40.43
N ALA A 162 18.49 25.31 -41.26
CA ALA A 162 17.87 25.49 -42.58
C ALA A 162 18.05 24.29 -43.54
N THR A 163 18.96 23.36 -43.28
CA THR A 163 19.16 22.17 -44.11
C THR A 163 18.24 21.01 -43.73
N ALA A 164 17.81 20.97 -42.47
CA ALA A 164 16.85 19.99 -41.95
C ALA A 164 15.39 20.46 -42.06
N ASN A 165 15.17 21.72 -42.44
CA ASN A 165 13.86 22.35 -42.48
C ASN A 165 13.44 22.73 -43.91
N SER A 166 12.13 22.84 -44.12
CA SER A 166 11.60 23.28 -45.40
C SER A 166 11.64 24.80 -45.56
N ALA A 167 11.46 25.30 -46.79
CA ALA A 167 11.33 26.73 -47.04
C ALA A 167 10.14 27.36 -46.31
N THR A 168 9.07 26.60 -46.04
CA THR A 168 7.93 27.11 -45.27
C THR A 168 8.26 27.23 -43.79
N ASP A 169 9.03 26.29 -43.23
CA ASP A 169 9.51 26.38 -41.85
C ASP A 169 10.50 27.54 -41.67
N LEU A 170 11.32 27.82 -42.69
CA LEU A 170 12.17 29.01 -42.71
C LEU A 170 11.34 30.30 -42.66
N THR A 171 10.26 30.39 -43.45
CA THR A 171 9.34 31.54 -43.40
C THR A 171 8.65 31.66 -42.04
N ARG A 172 8.30 30.55 -41.39
CA ARG A 172 7.69 30.56 -40.05
C ARG A 172 8.69 30.96 -38.96
N GLN A 173 9.92 30.48 -39.05
CA GLN A 173 11.01 30.79 -38.13
C GLN A 173 11.32 32.29 -38.07
N PHE A 174 11.25 32.96 -39.23
CA PHE A 174 11.59 34.36 -39.39
C PHE A 174 10.38 35.22 -39.78
N ASP A 175 9.16 34.83 -39.36
CA ASP A 175 7.96 35.62 -39.62
C ASP A 175 8.03 36.93 -38.82
N ALA A 176 8.13 38.06 -39.52
CA ALA A 176 8.27 39.38 -38.91
C ALA A 176 7.06 39.78 -38.03
N ASN A 177 5.91 39.12 -38.20
CA ASN A 177 4.72 39.35 -37.39
C ASN A 177 4.68 38.47 -36.13
N GLY A 178 5.62 37.54 -35.96
CA GLY A 178 5.68 36.60 -34.84
C GLY A 178 4.48 35.65 -34.76
N ALA A 179 3.74 35.43 -35.85
CA ALA A 179 2.51 34.64 -35.83
C ALA A 179 2.76 33.16 -35.49
N TYR A 180 4.00 32.70 -35.62
CA TYR A 180 4.44 31.34 -35.35
C TYR A 180 5.30 31.21 -34.08
N ASP A 181 5.63 32.31 -33.41
CA ASP A 181 6.50 32.30 -32.23
C ASP A 181 5.93 31.39 -31.14
N GLY A 182 6.77 30.51 -30.60
CA GLY A 182 6.37 29.56 -29.55
C GLY A 182 5.62 28.32 -30.05
N LEU A 183 5.23 28.24 -31.33
CA LEU A 183 4.70 27.01 -31.91
C LEU A 183 5.84 26.00 -32.12
N LEU A 184 5.59 24.74 -31.78
CA LEU A 184 6.59 23.68 -31.91
C LEU A 184 6.92 23.40 -33.38
N ASN A 185 8.21 23.46 -33.70
CA ASN A 185 8.73 23.00 -34.98
C ASN A 185 8.93 21.49 -34.93
N LEU A 186 8.17 20.74 -35.74
CA LEU A 186 8.22 19.27 -35.79
C LEU A 186 9.53 18.74 -36.41
N ASN A 187 10.27 19.58 -37.13
CA ASN A 187 11.53 19.22 -37.78
C ASN A 187 12.76 19.53 -36.92
N GLU A 188 12.58 20.28 -35.82
CA GLU A 188 13.68 20.68 -34.94
C GLU A 188 13.59 20.14 -33.54
N LYS A 189 14.75 19.70 -33.05
CA LYS A 189 14.92 19.03 -31.77
C LYS A 189 15.88 19.80 -30.87
N GLY A 190 15.63 19.76 -29.57
CA GLY A 190 16.57 20.26 -28.58
C GLY A 190 17.91 19.53 -28.65
N ALA A 191 18.98 20.21 -28.25
CA ALA A 191 20.40 19.86 -28.47
C ALA A 191 20.87 18.44 -28.04
N ASN A 192 20.03 17.62 -27.41
CA ASN A 192 20.39 16.30 -26.87
C ASN A 192 19.33 15.20 -27.12
N LYS A 193 18.43 15.36 -28.09
CA LYS A 193 17.33 14.40 -28.31
C LYS A 193 17.47 13.63 -29.64
N LYS A 194 17.29 12.30 -29.61
CA LYS A 194 17.22 11.44 -30.81
C LYS A 194 15.84 11.58 -31.47
N SER A 195 15.79 11.41 -32.79
CA SER A 195 14.53 11.32 -33.55
C SER A 195 13.68 10.19 -32.97
N LEU A 196 12.38 10.44 -32.77
CA LEU A 196 11.38 9.37 -32.67
C LEU A 196 11.16 8.82 -34.08
N GLY A 197 12.20 8.20 -34.65
CA GLY A 197 12.08 7.38 -35.84
C GLY A 197 11.34 6.11 -35.47
N GLY A 198 10.25 5.83 -36.18
CA GLY A 198 9.45 4.61 -36.05
C GLY A 198 10.19 3.34 -36.42
#